data_AF-A0A7S0ZRT3-F1
#
_entry.id   AF-A0A7S0ZRT3-F1
#
_cell.length_a   1.000
_cell.length_b   1.000
_cell.length_c   1.000
_cell.angle_alpha   90.00
_cell.angle_beta   90.00
_cell.angle_gamma   90.00
#
_symmetry.space_group_name_H-M   'P 1'
#
loop_
_entity.id
_entity.type
_entity.pdbx_description
1 polymer ?
#
loop_
_entity_poly.entity_id
_entity_poly.type
_entity_poly.pdbx_seq_one_letter_code
_entity_poly.pdbx_strand_id
1 'polypeptide(L)'
;TLFMSVTGGVSWWEVAQPLLNVSVGYLLLFLTFVVLLLLAAMNIFTGIFVNEAVSLASQDSEFAHQEEEAKIRAHLVDLHTYFKEADADVSGTISQEEFRAYMHS
;
A
#
# COMPACT_ATOMS: atom_id res chain seq x y z
N THR A 1 -34.70 11.35 15.87
CA THR A 1 -34.93 11.54 14.42
C THR A 1 -33.63 11.70 13.66
N LEU A 2 -32.76 12.66 14.00
CA LEU A 2 -31.47 12.89 13.32
C LEU A 2 -30.60 11.63 13.16
N PHE A 3 -30.36 10.89 14.25
CA PHE A 3 -29.60 9.64 14.20
C PHE A 3 -30.25 8.62 13.25
N MET A 4 -31.56 8.42 13.37
CA MET A 4 -32.33 7.51 12.49
C MET A 4 -32.30 7.93 11.02
N SER A 5 -32.26 9.23 10.72
CA SER A 5 -32.15 9.73 9.35
C SER A 5 -30.77 9.50 8.72
N VAL A 6 -29.72 9.37 9.54
CA VAL A 6 -28.35 9.11 9.07
C VAL A 6 -28.06 7.61 9.03
N THR A 7 -28.60 6.82 9.95
CA THR A 7 -28.42 5.36 9.99
C THR A 7 -29.41 4.58 9.13
N GLY A 8 -30.32 5.26 8.42
CA GLY A 8 -31.29 4.63 7.52
C GLY A 8 -32.54 4.05 8.22
N GLY A 9 -32.75 4.35 9.50
CA GLY A 9 -33.95 3.94 10.25
C GLY A 9 -35.23 4.68 9.83
N VAL A 10 -35.10 5.91 9.31
CA VAL A 10 -36.19 6.65 8.68
C VAL A 10 -35.62 7.44 7.49
N SER A 11 -36.36 7.57 6.40
CA SER A 11 -35.89 8.37 5.27
C SER A 11 -35.67 9.83 5.70
N TRP A 12 -34.52 10.41 5.35
CA TRP A 12 -34.28 11.84 5.58
C TRP A 12 -35.34 12.72 4.89
N TRP A 13 -35.92 12.22 3.80
CA TRP A 13 -36.99 12.90 3.07
C TRP A 13 -38.28 13.02 3.88
N GLU A 14 -38.64 11.97 4.64
CA GLU A 14 -39.84 11.98 5.50
C GLU A 14 -39.74 13.03 6.61
N VAL A 15 -38.52 13.36 7.05
CA VAL A 15 -38.26 14.44 8.02
C VAL A 15 -38.16 15.81 7.34
N ALA A 16 -37.63 15.86 6.11
CA ALA A 16 -37.50 17.09 5.34
C ALA A 16 -38.84 17.67 4.87
N GLN A 17 -39.81 16.82 4.49
CA GLN A 17 -41.14 17.24 4.03
C GLN A 17 -41.91 18.14 5.02
N PRO A 18 -42.06 17.79 6.30
CA PRO A 18 -42.72 18.68 7.26
C PRO A 18 -41.89 19.94 7.54
N LEU A 19 -40.56 19.87 7.49
CA LEU A 19 -39.67 21.02 7.70
C LEU A 19 -39.79 22.08 6.59
N LEU A 20 -40.04 21.65 5.34
CA LEU A 20 -40.32 22.55 4.21
C LEU A 20 -41.50 23.48 4.48
N ASN A 21 -42.54 22.96 5.15
CA ASN A 21 -43.75 23.72 5.47
C ASN A 21 -43.60 24.64 6.68
N VAL A 22 -42.57 24.44 7.51
CA VAL A 22 -42.30 25.23 8.72
C VAL A 22 -41.37 26.39 8.43
N SER A 23 -40.18 26.11 7.89
CA SER A 23 -39.21 27.13 7.48
C SER A 23 -38.08 26.50 6.68
N VAL A 24 -37.74 27.16 5.57
CA VAL A 24 -36.60 26.79 4.73
C VAL A 24 -35.28 26.80 5.50
N GLY A 25 -35.14 27.66 6.53
CA GLY A 25 -33.92 27.71 7.35
C GLY A 25 -33.67 26.43 8.14
N TYR A 26 -34.71 25.86 8.77
CA TYR A 26 -34.57 24.60 9.51
C TYR A 26 -34.34 23.42 8.56
N LEU A 27 -34.93 23.44 7.37
CA LEU A 27 -34.65 22.46 6.33
C LEU A 27 -33.17 22.47 5.92
N LEU A 28 -32.62 23.65 5.61
CA LEU A 28 -31.22 23.79 5.20
C LEU A 28 -30.26 23.32 6.31
N LEU A 29 -30.55 23.66 7.57
CA LEU A 29 -29.77 23.20 8.71
C LEU A 29 -29.80 21.67 8.84
N PHE A 30 -30.99 21.06 8.72
CA PHE A 30 -31.16 19.61 8.77
C PHE A 30 -30.43 18.90 7.62
N LEU A 31 -30.59 19.37 6.39
CA LEU A 31 -29.93 18.78 5.23
C LEU A 31 -28.40 18.89 5.32
N THR A 32 -27.89 20.05 5.75
CA THR A 32 -26.45 20.25 5.95
C THR A 32 -25.90 19.26 6.98
N PHE A 33 -26.61 19.06 8.09
CA PHE A 33 -26.23 18.06 9.09
C PHE A 33 -26.16 16.64 8.51
N VAL A 34 -27.21 16.22 7.79
CA VAL A 34 -27.27 14.87 7.20
C VAL A 34 -26.15 14.66 6.17
N VAL A 35 -25.97 15.62 5.25
CA VAL A 35 -24.94 15.53 4.21
C VAL A 35 -23.54 15.51 4.81
N LEU A 36 -23.24 16.39 5.78
CA LEU A 36 -21.92 16.40 6.42
C LEU A 36 -21.62 15.09 7.13
N LEU A 37 -22.58 14.50 7.86
CA LEU A 37 -22.37 13.22 8.51
C LEU A 37 -22.20 12.06 7.52
N LEU A 38 -22.98 12.03 6.44
CA LEU A 38 -22.83 11.00 5.40
C LEU A 38 -21.48 11.12 4.69
N LEU A 39 -21.06 12.33 4.32
CA LEU A 39 -19.75 12.58 3.71
C LEU A 39 -18.61 12.24 4.69
N ALA A 40 -18.72 12.62 5.96
CA ALA A 40 -17.73 12.28 6.97
C ALA A 40 -17.60 10.76 7.14
N ALA A 41 -18.73 10.05 7.25
CA ALA A 41 -18.75 8.59 7.32
C ALA A 41 -18.13 7.95 6.07
N MET A 42 -18.52 8.40 4.87
CA MET A 42 -17.95 7.93 3.60
C MET A 42 -16.45 8.16 3.50
N ASN A 43 -15.96 9.31 3.96
CA ASN A 43 -14.53 9.63 3.97
C ASN A 43 -13.76 8.74 4.95
N ILE A 44 -14.33 8.41 6.12
CA ILE A 44 -13.73 7.47 7.06
C ILE A 44 -13.61 6.09 6.42
N PHE A 45 -14.70 5.58 5.83
CA PHE A 45 -14.68 4.29 5.15
C PHE A 45 -13.68 4.27 3.99
N THR A 46 -13.72 5.28 3.13
CA THR A 46 -12.79 5.42 2.00
C THR A 46 -11.34 5.49 2.48
N GLY A 47 -11.06 6.24 3.55
CA GLY A 47 -9.73 6.31 4.15
C GLY A 47 -9.22 4.94 4.61
N ILE A 48 -10.07 4.13 5.23
CA ILE A 48 -9.72 2.75 5.65
C ILE A 48 -9.39 1.89 4.42
N PHE A 49 -10.28 1.86 3.43
CA PHE A 49 -10.09 1.03 2.23
C PHE A 49 -8.89 1.48 1.39
N VAL A 50 -8.68 2.79 1.23
CA VAL A 50 -7.52 3.32 0.50
C VAL A 50 -6.23 2.99 1.24
N ASN A 51 -6.19 3.12 2.56
CA ASN A 51 -5.01 2.77 3.33
C ASN A 51 -4.67 1.28 3.22
N GLU A 52 -5.69 0.41 3.24
CA GLU A 52 -5.50 -1.03 3.04
C GLU A 52 -5.01 -1.35 1.61
N ALA A 53 -5.61 -0.75 0.58
CA ALA A 53 -5.18 -0.93 -0.80
C ALA A 53 -3.74 -0.45 -1.04
N VAL A 54 -3.36 0.71 -0.47
CA VAL A 54 -2.00 1.25 -0.55
C VAL A 54 -1.03 0.35 0.22
N SER A 55 -1.40 -0.13 1.41
CA SER A 55 -0.57 -1.05 2.20
C SER A 55 -0.28 -2.35 1.46
N LEU A 56 -1.30 -2.95 0.82
CA LEU A 56 -1.13 -4.16 0.00
C LEU A 56 -0.20 -3.91 -1.18
N ALA A 57 -0.41 -2.82 -1.92
CA ALA A 57 0.45 -2.45 -3.05
C ALA A 57 1.91 -2.19 -2.60
N SER A 58 2.11 -1.60 -1.43
CA SER A 58 3.45 -1.34 -0.88
C SER A 58 4.15 -2.63 -0.43
N GLN A 59 3.42 -3.58 0.14
CA GLN A 59 3.96 -4.88 0.51
C GLN A 59 4.43 -5.66 -0.72
N ASP A 60 3.67 -5.67 -1.81
CA ASP A 60 4.08 -6.32 -3.06
C ASP A 60 5.40 -5.74 -3.59
N SER A 61 5.58 -4.41 -3.53
CA SER A 61 6.83 -3.75 -3.93
C SER A 61 8.00 -4.10 -3.01
N GLU A 62 7.76 -4.16 -1.69
CA GLU A 62 8.79 -4.50 -0.70
C GLU A 62 9.24 -5.95 -0.86
N PHE A 63 8.31 -6.90 -1.06
CA PHE A 63 8.65 -8.29 -1.34
C PHE A 63 9.48 -8.43 -2.62
N ALA A 64 9.12 -7.72 -3.69
CA ALA A 64 9.90 -7.72 -4.93
C ALA A 64 11.33 -7.19 -4.70
N HIS A 65 11.48 -6.11 -3.93
CA HIS A 65 12.79 -5.57 -3.60
C HIS A 65 13.65 -6.54 -2.77
N GLN A 66 13.04 -7.17 -1.75
CA GLN A 66 13.73 -8.18 -0.94
C GLN A 66 14.17 -9.40 -1.75
N GLU A 67 13.37 -9.83 -2.72
CA GLU A 67 13.71 -10.92 -3.62
C GLU A 67 14.90 -10.56 -4.53
N GLU A 68 14.94 -9.34 -5.05
CA GLU A 68 16.06 -8.84 -5.85
C GLU A 68 17.35 -8.77 -5.03
N GLU A 69 17.28 -8.20 -3.82
CA GLU A 69 18.38 -8.16 -2.86
C GLU A 69 18.91 -9.56 -2.50
N ALA A 70 18.01 -10.54 -2.33
CA ALA A 70 18.38 -11.93 -2.08
C ALA A 70 19.09 -12.55 -3.30
N LYS A 71 18.65 -12.27 -4.53
CA LYS A 71 19.29 -12.72 -5.77
C LYS A 71 20.69 -12.13 -5.95
N ILE A 72 20.87 -10.84 -5.63
CA ILE A 72 22.18 -10.17 -5.67
C ILE A 72 23.13 -10.82 -4.67
N ARG A 73 22.68 -11.03 -3.42
CA ARG A 73 23.49 -11.70 -2.41
C ARG A 73 23.89 -13.12 -2.82
N ALA A 74 22.96 -13.89 -3.37
CA ALA A 74 23.26 -15.22 -3.89
C ALA A 74 24.32 -15.18 -4.99
N HIS A 75 24.17 -14.28 -5.97
CA HIS A 75 25.17 -14.09 -7.03
C HIS A 75 26.54 -13.70 -6.49
N LEU A 76 26.62 -12.84 -5.48
CA LEU A 76 27.90 -12.45 -4.88
C LEU A 76 28.57 -13.62 -4.16
N VAL A 77 27.79 -14.48 -3.49
CA VAL A 77 28.31 -15.71 -2.87
C VAL A 77 28.82 -16.68 -3.93
N ASP A 78 28.08 -16.87 -5.02
CA ASP A 78 28.50 -17.75 -6.12
C ASP A 78 29.77 -17.23 -6.79
N LEU A 79 29.81 -15.92 -7.10
CA LEU A 79 31.01 -15.26 -7.64
C LEU A 79 32.20 -15.42 -6.69
N HIS A 80 32.03 -15.14 -5.39
CA HIS A 80 33.10 -15.30 -4.42
C HIS A 80 33.59 -16.75 -4.35
N THR A 81 32.70 -17.73 -4.51
CA THR A 81 33.06 -19.15 -4.56
C THR A 81 33.90 -19.46 -5.79
N TYR A 82 33.47 -19.02 -6.98
CA TYR A 82 34.27 -19.19 -8.20
C TYR A 82 35.61 -18.46 -8.13
N PHE A 83 35.65 -17.26 -7.55
CA PHE A 83 36.90 -16.53 -7.33
C PHE A 83 37.86 -17.30 -6.44
N LYS A 84 37.36 -17.91 -5.36
CA LYS A 84 38.16 -18.76 -4.47
C LYS A 84 38.65 -20.05 -5.12
N GLU A 85 37.88 -20.64 -6.03
CA GLU A 85 38.28 -21.85 -6.74
C GLU A 85 39.33 -21.57 -7.82
N ALA A 86 39.28 -20.37 -8.42
CA ALA A 86 40.23 -19.94 -9.44
C ALA A 86 41.53 -19.34 -8.87
N ASP A 87 41.49 -18.78 -7.65
CA ASP A 87 42.65 -18.26 -6.91
C ASP A 87 43.50 -19.41 -6.33
N ALA A 88 44.49 -19.87 -7.10
CA ALA A 88 45.31 -21.02 -6.74
C ALA A 88 46.42 -20.66 -5.75
N ASP A 89 46.83 -19.39 -5.72
CA ASP A 89 47.88 -18.88 -4.84
C ASP A 89 47.36 -18.26 -3.53
N VAL A 90 46.03 -18.13 -3.38
CA VAL A 90 45.35 -17.55 -2.20
C VAL A 90 45.80 -16.09 -1.97
N SER A 91 46.12 -15.37 -3.04
CA SER A 91 46.48 -13.96 -2.98
C SER A 91 45.27 -13.06 -2.73
N GLY A 92 44.05 -13.57 -2.93
CA GLY A 92 42.81 -12.81 -2.87
C GLY A 92 42.52 -12.01 -4.13
N THR A 93 43.31 -12.21 -5.20
CA THR A 93 43.15 -11.56 -6.50
C THR A 93 43.37 -12.56 -7.62
N ILE A 94 42.54 -12.58 -8.66
CA ILE A 94 42.79 -13.44 -9.82
C ILE A 94 43.82 -12.81 -10.75
N SER A 95 44.93 -13.49 -10.95
CA SER A 95 45.89 -13.14 -12.00
C SER A 95 45.39 -13.54 -13.40
N GLN A 96 45.90 -12.89 -14.44
CA GLN A 96 45.48 -13.16 -15.83
C GLN A 96 45.81 -14.60 -16.27
N GLU A 97 46.82 -15.22 -15.66
CA GLU A 97 47.26 -16.59 -15.91
C GLU A 97 46.34 -17.61 -15.24
N GLU A 98 45.95 -17.39 -13.97
CA GLU A 98 44.96 -18.22 -13.26
C GLU A 98 43.60 -18.18 -13.95
N PHE A 99 43.17 -16.99 -14.39
CA PHE A 99 41.92 -16.84 -15.14
C PHE A 99 41.91 -17.65 -16.43
N ARG A 100 43.01 -17.64 -17.19
CA ARG A 100 43.14 -18.43 -18.43
C ARG A 100 43.19 -19.92 -18.15
N ALA A 101 43.86 -20.34 -17.08
CA ALA A 101 43.94 -21.75 -16.70
C ALA A 101 42.56 -22.30 -16.30
N TYR A 102 41.80 -21.55 -15.51
CA TYR A 102 40.46 -21.97 -15.05
C TYR A 102 39.40 -21.96 -16.16
N MET A 103 39.48 -21.07 -17.16
CA MET A 103 38.58 -21.10 -18.33
C MET A 103 38.88 -22.21 -19.35
N HIS A 104 40.05 -22.84 -19.29
CA HIS A 104 40.48 -23.90 -20.22
C HIS A 104 40.51 -25.32 -19.58
N SER A 105 40.16 -25.45 -18.29
CA SER A 105 39.98 -26.73 -17.58
C SER A 105 38.52 -27.19 -17.60
#